data_AF-A0A0F3N2R6-F1
#
_entry.id   AF-A0A0F3N2R6-F1
#
_cell.length_a   1.000
_cell.length_b   1.000
_cell.length_c   1.000
_cell.angle_alpha   90.00
_cell.angle_beta   90.00
_cell.angle_gamma   90.00
#
_symmetry.space_group_name_H-M   'P 1'
#
loop_
_entity.id
_entity.type
_entity.pdbx_description
1 polymer ?
#
loop_
_entity_poly.entity_id
_entity_poly.type
_entity_poly.pdbx_seq_one_letter_code
_entity_poly.pdbx_strand_id
1 'polypeptide(L)' 'MVHFIFVTGGVVASLGKGLTAASLAMLLQAKGFRVSV' A
#
# COMPACT_ATOMS: atom_id res chain seq x y z
N MET A 1 -6.56 8.34 -15.15
CA MET A 1 -7.47 8.30 -13.98
C MET A 1 -6.66 7.83 -12.79
N VAL A 2 -6.81 8.45 -11.61
CA VAL A 2 -6.05 8.08 -10.41
C VAL A 2 -6.90 7.13 -9.57
N HIS A 3 -6.29 6.02 -9.12
CA HIS A 3 -6.96 5.01 -8.30
C HIS A 3 -6.42 5.08 -6.87
N PHE A 4 -7.31 5.04 -5.89
CA PHE A 4 -6.96 5.11 -4.47
C PHE A 4 -7.19 3.75 -3.80
N ILE A 5 -6.24 3.32 -2.97
CA ILE A 5 -6.32 2.08 -2.19
C ILE A 5 -6.22 2.46 -0.73
N PHE A 6 -7.27 2.17 0.05
CA PHE A 6 -7.31 2.47 1.48
C PHE A 6 -6.89 1.24 2.28
N VAL A 7 -5.76 1.34 2.96
CA VAL A 7 -5.27 0.27 3.87
C VAL A 7 -5.74 0.58 5.28
N THR A 8 -6.84 -0.07 5.69
CA THR A 8 -7.39 0.03 7.05
C THR A 8 -6.98 -1.17 7.91
N GLY A 9 -6.83 -0.98 9.22
CA GLY A 9 -6.70 -2.10 10.15
C GLY A 9 -6.56 -1.63 11.59
N GLY A 10 -7.52 -1.98 12.46
CA GLY A 10 -7.76 -1.29 13.74
C GLY A 10 -7.87 -2.22 14.94
N VAL A 11 -6.89 -3.11 15.14
CA VAL A 11 -6.83 -3.91 16.38
C VAL A 11 -5.58 -3.56 17.18
N VAL A 12 -4.40 -3.60 16.56
CA VAL A 12 -3.13 -3.25 17.22
C VAL A 12 -2.21 -2.48 16.26
N ALA A 13 -1.50 -1.47 16.80
CA ALA A 13 -0.38 -0.86 16.10
C ALA A 13 0.77 -1.90 15.97
N SER A 14 1.53 -1.89 14.87
CA SER A 14 2.62 -2.85 14.56
C SER A 14 2.26 -4.18 13.86
N LEU A 15 1.01 -4.40 13.42
CA LEU A 15 0.65 -5.57 12.57
C LEU A 15 1.22 -5.54 11.14
N GLY A 16 2.13 -4.60 10.84
CA GLY A 16 2.75 -4.50 9.52
C GLY A 16 1.92 -3.75 8.47
N LYS A 17 0.88 -3.00 8.84
CA LYS A 17 0.07 -2.19 7.88
C LYS A 17 0.91 -1.32 6.95
N GLY A 18 1.92 -0.64 7.49
CA GLY A 18 2.85 0.17 6.70
C GLY A 18 3.75 -0.68 5.78
N LEU A 19 4.20 -1.85 6.27
CA LEU A 19 4.99 -2.78 5.49
C LEU A 19 4.17 -3.37 4.32
N THR A 20 2.93 -3.77 4.58
CA THR A 20 2.00 -4.26 3.57
C THR A 20 1.70 -3.19 2.51
N ALA A 21 1.45 -1.95 2.93
CA ALA A 21 1.23 -0.83 2.00
C ALA A 21 2.48 -0.57 1.13
N ALA A 22 3.69 -0.60 1.72
CA ALA A 22 4.94 -0.43 1.01
C ALA A 22 5.21 -1.57 0.00
N SER A 23 5.00 -2.83 0.40
CA SER A 23 5.15 -3.98 -0.49
C SER A 23 4.14 -3.96 -1.64
N LEU A 24 2.89 -3.54 -1.38
CA LEU A 24 1.88 -3.37 -2.42
C LEU A 24 2.29 -2.29 -3.43
N ALA A 25 2.80 -1.16 -2.93
CA ALA A 25 3.29 -0.08 -3.79
C ALA A 25 4.48 -0.52 -4.66
N MET A 26 5.42 -1.29 -4.11
CA MET A 26 6.54 -1.84 -4.87
C MET A 26 6.07 -2.76 -6.01
N LEU A 27 5.09 -3.64 -5.76
CA LEU A 27 4.53 -4.52 -6.79
C LEU A 27 3.80 -3.75 -7.90
N LEU A 28 3.07 -2.70 -7.53
CA LEU A 28 2.38 -1.85 -8.51
C LEU A 28 3.37 -1.03 -9.35
N GLN A 29 4.45 -0.52 -8.74
CA GLN A 29 5.55 0.11 -9.47
C GLN A 29 6.24 -0.85 -10.43
N ALA A 30 6.47 -2.11 -10.01
CA ALA A 30 7.05 -3.15 -10.87
C ALA A 30 6.17 -3.48 -12.09
N LYS A 31 4.85 -3.27 -11.99
CA LYS A 31 3.91 -3.40 -13.11
C LYS A 31 3.81 -2.14 -13.99
N GLY A 32 4.63 -1.12 -13.73
CA GLY A 32 4.68 0.12 -14.52
C GLY A 32 3.67 1.19 -14.08
N PHE A 33 2.99 1.01 -12.94
CA PHE A 33 2.09 2.04 -12.42
C PHE A 33 2.87 3.10 -11.63
N ARG A 34 2.47 4.37 -11.77
CA ARG A 34 2.93 5.46 -10.89
C ARG A 34 2.12 5.42 -9.61
N VAL A 35 2.78 5.11 -8.49
CA VAL A 35 2.14 4.89 -7.18
C VAL A 35 2.75 5.83 -6.15
N SER A 36 1.91 6.41 -5.30
CA SER A 36 2.29 7.14 -4.08
C SER A 36 1.66 6.44 -2.88
N VAL A 37 2.44 6.27 -1.81
CA VAL A 37 2.00 5.73 -0.51
C VAL A 37 1.62 6.84 0.45
#